data_AF-A0A3D1Q7Z3-F1
#
_entry.id   AF-A0A3D1Q7Z3-F1
#
_cell.length_a   1.000
_cell.length_b   1.000
_cell.length_c   1.000
_cell.angle_alpha   90.00
_cell.angle_beta   90.00
_cell.angle_gamma   90.00
#
_symmetry.space_group_name_H-M   'P 1'
#
loop_
_entity.id
_entity.type
_entity.pdbx_description
1 polymer ?
#
loop_
_entity_poly.entity_id
_entity_poly.type
_entity_poly.pdbx_seq_one_letter_code
_entity_poly.pdbx_strand_id
1 'polypeptide(L)' 'MGNCATSGGPFRDGYSILPGADTLFKVDIFVPGCPPRPEALFHGLLELKKKVERGDY' A
#
# COMPACT_ATOMS: atom_id res chain seq x y z
N MET A 1 2.25 0.86 -1.28
CA MET A 1 3.35 0.29 -0.47
C MET A 1 4.00 1.41 0.34
N GLY A 2 4.11 1.22 1.64
CA GLY A 2 4.66 2.19 2.56
C GLY A 2 3.72 3.33 2.92
N ASN A 3 4.05 4.04 3.99
CA ASN A 3 3.16 5.03 4.61
C ASN A 3 2.82 6.19 3.66
N CYS A 4 3.75 6.61 2.80
CA CYS A 4 3.49 7.68 1.83
C CYS A 4 2.39 7.29 0.84
N ALA A 5 2.42 6.06 0.30
CA ALA A 5 1.41 5.60 -0.64
C ALA A 5 0.08 5.23 0.04
N THR A 6 0.09 4.85 1.32
CA THR A 6 -1.15 4.48 2.03
C THR A 6 -1.89 5.69 2.59
N SER A 7 -1.18 6.66 3.17
CA SER A 7 -1.79 7.76 3.93
C SER A 7 -1.12 9.13 3.75
N GLY A 8 -0.21 9.27 2.77
CA GLY A 8 0.67 10.46 2.62
C GLY A 8 1.89 10.46 3.56
N GLY A 9 1.89 9.58 4.58
CA GLY A 9 3.01 9.39 5.48
C GLY A 9 3.38 10.67 6.26
N PRO A 10 4.67 10.92 6.55
CA PRO A 10 5.10 12.12 7.26
C PRO A 10 4.91 13.42 6.45
N PHE A 11 4.57 13.33 5.16
CA PHE A 11 4.38 14.47 4.27
C PHE A 11 2.91 14.77 3.99
N ARG A 12 1.99 14.21 4.78
CA ARG A 12 0.53 14.32 4.56
C ARG A 12 0.03 15.77 4.46
N ASP A 13 0.66 16.70 5.18
CA ASP A 13 0.30 18.12 5.18
C ASP A 13 0.98 18.93 4.05
N GLY A 14 1.74 18.27 3.18
CA GLY A 14 2.38 18.93 2.03
C GLY A 14 1.38 19.23 0.92
N TYR A 15 1.43 20.45 0.37
CA TYR A 15 0.54 20.91 -0.71
C TYR A 15 0.60 20.08 -2.00
N SER A 16 1.69 19.33 -2.21
CA SER A 16 1.90 18.47 -3.40
C SER A 16 1.62 16.99 -3.13
N ILE A 17 1.12 16.62 -1.95
CA ILE A 17 0.98 15.22 -1.54
C ILE A 17 -0.49 14.82 -1.48
N LEU A 18 -0.80 13.71 -2.14
CA LEU A 18 -2.11 13.07 -2.00
C LEU A 18 -2.17 12.29 -0.69
N PRO A 19 -3.31 12.26 0.00
CA PRO A 19 -3.48 11.56 1.27
C PRO A 19 -3.46 10.04 1.12
N GLY A 20 -3.27 9.49 -0.08
CA GLY A 20 -3.13 8.06 -0.34
C GLY A 20 -3.34 7.73 -1.82
N ALA A 21 -2.68 6.66 -2.28
CA ALA A 21 -2.81 6.12 -3.63
C ALA A 21 -4.23 5.60 -3.93
N ASP A 22 -4.96 5.18 -2.88
CA ASP A 22 -6.34 4.70 -2.97
C ASP A 22 -7.32 5.75 -3.51
N THR A 23 -6.97 7.03 -3.40
CA THR A 23 -7.79 8.12 -3.93
C THR A 23 -7.79 8.20 -5.46
N LEU A 24 -6.78 7.62 -6.12
CA LEU A 24 -6.64 7.66 -7.59
C LEU A 24 -7.01 6.33 -8.24
N PHE A 25 -6.66 5.21 -7.59
CA PHE A 25 -6.90 3.87 -8.11
C PHE A 25 -7.24 2.92 -6.97
N LYS A 26 -8.06 1.92 -7.26
CA LYS A 26 -8.43 0.90 -6.28
C LYS A 26 -7.18 0.09 -5.89
N VAL A 27 -6.78 0.18 -4.63
CA VAL A 27 -5.62 -0.57 -4.13
C VAL A 27 -6.08 -1.91 -3.56
N ASP A 28 -5.48 -2.99 -4.03
CA ASP A 28 -5.84 -4.34 -3.58
C ASP A 28 -5.34 -4.67 -2.17
N ILE A 29 -4.09 -4.27 -1.88
CA ILE A 29 -3.37 -4.61 -0.65
C ILE A 29 -2.49 -3.44 -0.23
N PHE A 30 -2.53 -3.13 1.06
CA PHE A 30 -1.67 -2.13 1.68
C PHE A 30 -0.56 -2.80 2.48
N VAL A 31 0.70 -2.50 2.11
CA VAL A 31 1.88 -2.94 2.87
C VAL A 31 2.39 -1.76 3.71
N PRO A 32 2.23 -1.76 5.05
CA PRO A 32 2.68 -0.67 5.91
C PRO A 32 4.21 -0.65 6.09
N GLY A 33 4.79 0.54 6.26
CA GLY A 33 6.22 0.71 6.55
C GLY A 33 6.84 2.00 6.00
N CYS A 34 7.98 2.42 6.55
CA CYS A 34 8.68 3.64 6.12
C CYS A 34 10.21 3.53 6.28
N PRO A 35 10.93 2.75 5.44
CA PRO A 35 10.42 1.82 4.43
C PRO A 35 9.95 0.49 5.06
N PRO A 36 9.08 -0.29 4.38
CA PRO A 36 8.65 -1.60 4.87
C PRO A 36 9.84 -2.56 4.96
N ARG A 37 9.83 -3.41 5.99
CA ARG A 37 10.81 -4.50 6.11
C ARG A 37 10.64 -5.51 4.96
N PRO A 38 11.72 -6.15 4.50
CA PRO A 38 11.63 -7.14 3.42
C PRO A 38 10.60 -8.24 3.69
N GLU A 39 10.48 -8.71 4.93
CA GLU A 39 9.51 -9.74 5.33
C GLU A 39 8.07 -9.27 5.16
N ALA A 40 7.79 -8.00 5.49
CA ALA A 40 6.47 -7.40 5.32
C ALA A 40 6.11 -7.23 3.83
N LEU A 41 7.09 -6.96 2.98
CA LEU A 41 6.90 -6.93 1.53
C LEU A 41 6.55 -8.31 0.98
N PHE A 42 7.29 -9.36 1.38
CA PHE A 42 6.99 -10.73 0.97
C PHE A 42 5.62 -11.19 1.45
N HIS A 43 5.23 -10.81 2.67
CA HIS A 43 3.89 -11.10 3.19
C HIS A 43 2.80 -10.49 2.30
N GLY A 44 2.92 -9.21 1.95
CA GLY A 44 1.95 -8.55 1.06
C GLY A 44 1.86 -9.19 -0.32
N LEU A 45 2.98 -9.68 -0.87
CA LEU A 45 2.99 -10.40 -2.14
C LEU A 45 2.29 -11.76 -2.05
N LEU A 46 2.49 -12.48 -0.94
CA LEU A 46 1.81 -13.75 -0.69
C LEU A 46 0.30 -13.55 -0.50
N GLU A 47 -0.12 -12.48 0.18
CA GLU A 47 -1.53 -12.10 0.29
C GLU A 47 -2.12 -11.75 -1.07
N LEU A 48 -1.36 -11.06 -1.94
CA LEU A 48 -1.80 -10.74 -3.30
C LEU A 48 -2.04 -12.00 -4.10
N LYS A 49 -1.10 -12.96 -4.04
CA LYS A 49 -1.24 -14.25 -4.69
C LYS A 49 -2.53 -14.97 -4.23
N LYS A 50 -2.77 -15.04 -2.91
CA LYS A 50 -3.98 -15.67 -2.35
C LYS A 50 -5.27 -14.95 -2.76
N LYS A 51 -5.23 -13.63 -2.96
CA LYS A 51 -6.39 -12.86 -3.43
C LYS A 51 -6.72 -13.19 -4.88
N VAL A 52 -5.69 -13.29 -5.74
CA VAL A 52 -5.85 -13.70 -7.14
C VAL A 52 -6.37 -15.15 -7.24
N GLU A 53 -5.85 -16.07 -6.43
CA GLU A 53 -6.31 -17.47 -6.39
C GLU A 53 -7.77 -17.61 -5.97
N ARG A 54 -8.29 -16.69 -5.15
CA ARG A 54 -9.71 -16.65 -4.73
C ARG A 54 -10.64 -16.04 -5.78
N GLY A 55 -10.11 -15.35 -6.79
CA GLY A 55 -10.91 -14.70 -7.83
C GLY A 55 -11.55 -13.37 -7.40
N ASP A 56 -11.05 -12.72 -6.34
CA ASP A 56 -11.56 -11.45 -5.83
C ASP A 56 -11.01 -10.24 -6.62
N TYR A 57 -11.40 -10.09 -7.90
CA TYR A 57 -11.01 -8.98 -8.79
C TYR A 57 -12.16 -7.99 -9.09
#